data_AF-A0AAE9N504-F1
#
_entry.id   AF-A0AAE9N504-F1
#
_cell.length_a   1.000
_cell.length_b   1.000
_cell.length_c   1.000
_cell.angle_alpha   90.00
_cell.angle_beta   90.00
_cell.angle_gamma   90.00
#
_symmetry.space_group_name_H-M   'P 1'
#
loop_
_entity.id
_entity.type
_entity.pdbx_description
1 polymer ?
#
loop_
_entity_poly.entity_id
_entity_poly.type
_entity_poly.pdbx_seq_one_letter_code
_entity_poly.pdbx_strand_id
1 'polypeptide(L)'
;MKNSILAILCCLMVSASANAALALDRTRVVYEGGSKLETVRVKNPADIPFLAQSWLTDMDGKDVEDKFIVVPPVLRIESKDYAMLRIKSLPTASQLPQDRETAYFLHVREVPPSEDEKSADEKADTATGSIQIAIESVIKFFYRPASLNKIKRVDKAVASATKIKRKGSNKIVLENGSPFYVTYTELLVGKSSKAAEFKPVMLAPFTSTTLKVEKSDRYELSHINDYGATVTNTFYCNSQNICTAKDESEGY
;
A
#
# COMPACT_ATOMS: atom_id res chain seq x y z
N MET A 1 16.59 -29.09 -36.70
CA MET A 1 16.72 -27.66 -36.30
C MET A 1 15.40 -27.04 -35.85
N LYS A 2 14.24 -27.29 -36.48
CA LYS A 2 12.93 -26.78 -36.00
C LYS A 2 12.50 -27.29 -34.62
N ASN A 3 12.81 -28.55 -34.26
CA ASN A 3 12.42 -29.13 -32.97
C ASN A 3 13.31 -28.67 -31.80
N SER A 4 14.52 -28.16 -32.09
CA SER A 4 15.46 -27.67 -31.08
C SER A 4 15.14 -26.25 -30.62
N ILE A 5 14.49 -25.45 -31.48
CA ILE A 5 14.06 -24.08 -31.16
C ILE A 5 12.84 -24.09 -30.21
N LEU A 6 11.96 -25.11 -30.33
CA LEU A 6 10.79 -25.25 -29.47
C LEU A 6 11.15 -25.62 -28.01
N ALA A 7 12.26 -26.35 -27.81
CA ALA A 7 12.75 -26.70 -26.47
C ALA A 7 13.37 -25.51 -25.73
N ILE A 8 14.05 -24.61 -26.44
CA ILE A 8 14.66 -23.41 -25.86
C ILE A 8 13.61 -22.36 -25.47
N LEU A 9 12.50 -22.28 -26.20
CA LEU A 9 11.39 -21.38 -25.89
C LEU A 9 10.59 -21.80 -24.63
N CYS A 10 10.62 -23.08 -24.26
CA CYS A 10 9.90 -23.62 -23.10
C CYS A 10 10.63 -23.33 -21.76
N CYS A 11 11.97 -23.21 -21.77
CA CYS A 11 12.75 -22.92 -20.55
C CYS A 11 12.69 -21.46 -20.08
N LEU A 12 12.17 -20.53 -20.89
CA LEU A 12 12.09 -19.10 -20.56
C LEU A 12 10.82 -18.71 -19.77
N MET A 13 9.94 -19.66 -19.43
CA MET A 13 8.71 -19.41 -18.67
C MET A 13 8.80 -19.81 -17.19
N VAL A 14 9.97 -20.15 -16.66
CA VAL A 14 10.14 -20.34 -15.22
C VAL A 14 10.17 -18.97 -14.55
N SER A 15 8.97 -18.46 -14.24
CA SER A 15 8.80 -17.30 -13.37
C SER A 15 9.33 -17.69 -12.00
N ALA A 16 10.44 -17.08 -11.57
CA ALA A 16 10.92 -17.25 -10.20
C ALA A 16 9.84 -16.72 -9.25
N SER A 17 9.13 -17.63 -8.58
CA SER A 17 8.25 -17.26 -7.49
C SER A 17 9.14 -16.82 -6.34
N ALA A 18 9.07 -15.54 -6.00
CA ALA A 18 9.65 -15.05 -4.75
C ALA A 18 8.76 -15.56 -3.62
N ASN A 19 9.19 -16.63 -2.95
CA ASN A 19 8.49 -17.17 -1.79
C ASN A 19 8.82 -16.31 -0.58
N ALA A 20 8.03 -15.27 -0.31
CA ALA A 20 7.98 -14.67 1.02
C ALA A 20 7.49 -15.75 2.01
N ALA A 21 8.16 -15.91 3.14
CA ALA A 21 7.79 -16.96 4.07
C ALA A 21 6.49 -16.61 4.82
N LEU A 22 6.24 -15.33 5.07
CA LEU A 22 4.94 -14.83 5.52
C LEU A 22 4.31 -13.85 4.51
N ALA A 23 3.01 -14.01 4.27
CA ALA A 23 2.21 -13.17 3.36
C ALA A 23 1.00 -12.56 4.06
N LEU A 24 0.77 -11.26 3.84
CA LEU A 24 -0.41 -10.53 4.33
C LEU A 24 -1.59 -10.65 3.35
N ASP A 25 -2.81 -10.60 3.86
CA ASP A 25 -4.04 -10.64 3.05
C ASP A 25 -4.35 -9.33 2.30
N ARG A 26 -3.57 -8.28 2.55
CA ARG A 26 -3.78 -6.94 1.99
C ARG A 26 -2.49 -6.13 1.92
N THR A 27 -2.49 -5.08 1.11
CA THR A 27 -1.35 -4.17 0.88
C THR A 27 -1.43 -2.88 1.70
N ARG A 28 -2.55 -2.65 2.39
CA ARG A 28 -2.77 -1.53 3.31
C ARG A 28 -3.90 -1.87 4.29
N VAL A 29 -3.92 -1.20 5.43
CA VAL A 29 -4.95 -1.35 6.46
C VAL A 29 -5.65 -0.02 6.65
N VAL A 30 -6.98 -0.03 6.72
CA VAL A 30 -7.77 1.11 7.17
C VAL A 30 -8.43 0.72 8.49
N TYR A 31 -8.06 1.43 9.56
CA TYR A 31 -8.68 1.30 10.87
C TYR A 31 -9.80 2.33 10.99
N GLU A 32 -11.03 1.86 10.93
CA GLU A 32 -12.22 2.71 11.04
C GLU A 32 -12.47 3.13 12.50
N GLY A 33 -12.53 4.44 12.72
CA GLY A 33 -12.75 5.06 14.03
C GLY A 33 -14.10 4.65 14.60
N GLY A 34 -14.10 4.32 15.89
CA GLY A 34 -15.26 3.73 16.58
C GLY A 34 -15.31 2.21 16.52
N SER A 35 -14.48 1.56 15.69
CA SER A 35 -14.30 0.11 15.73
C SER A 35 -13.51 -0.31 16.97
N LYS A 36 -13.83 -1.48 17.53
CA LYS A 36 -13.11 -2.03 18.70
C LYS A 36 -11.71 -2.55 18.33
N LEU A 37 -11.59 -3.14 17.14
CA LEU A 37 -10.37 -3.70 16.62
C LEU A 37 -10.45 -3.81 15.10
N GLU A 38 -9.30 -3.93 14.46
CA GLU A 38 -9.13 -4.33 13.05
C GLU A 38 -8.33 -5.64 13.00
N THR A 39 -8.57 -6.50 12.01
CA THR A 39 -7.86 -7.78 11.88
C THR A 39 -7.12 -7.88 10.56
N VAL A 40 -5.87 -8.33 10.62
CA VAL A 40 -5.03 -8.63 9.46
C VAL A 40 -4.65 -10.09 9.49
N ARG A 41 -4.87 -10.80 8.38
CA ARG A 41 -4.47 -12.20 8.27
C ARG A 41 -3.03 -12.29 7.76
N VAL A 42 -2.23 -13.12 8.43
CA VAL A 42 -0.87 -13.48 8.04
C VAL A 42 -0.87 -14.97 7.71
N LYS A 43 -0.45 -15.33 6.50
CA LYS A 43 -0.36 -16.72 6.03
C LYS A 43 1.10 -17.13 5.93
N ASN A 44 1.40 -18.35 6.35
CA ASN A 44 2.67 -19.00 6.07
C ASN A 44 2.50 -19.97 4.88
N PRO A 45 2.83 -19.58 3.64
CA PRO A 45 2.84 -20.50 2.50
C PRO A 45 4.02 -21.50 2.51
N ALA A 46 5.01 -21.37 3.40
CA ALA A 46 6.17 -22.26 3.43
C ALA A 46 5.82 -23.64 4.00
N ASP A 47 6.71 -24.61 3.75
CA ASP A 47 6.60 -25.98 4.26
C ASP A 47 7.16 -26.16 5.69
N ILE A 48 7.71 -25.08 6.27
CA ILE A 48 8.28 -25.03 7.62
C ILE A 48 7.59 -23.92 8.45
N PRO A 49 7.58 -24.02 9.79
CA PRO A 49 6.99 -23.01 10.66
C PRO A 49 7.83 -21.72 10.71
N PHE A 50 7.17 -20.58 10.90
CA PHE A 50 7.80 -19.27 11.07
C PHE A 50 7.23 -18.53 12.27
N LEU A 51 8.05 -17.71 12.91
CA LEU A 51 7.57 -16.69 13.85
C LEU A 51 7.22 -15.41 13.07
N ALA A 52 6.12 -14.75 13.42
CA ALA A 52 5.74 -13.44 12.93
C ALA A 52 5.85 -12.43 14.07
N GLN A 53 6.70 -11.42 13.92
CA GLN A 53 6.76 -10.26 14.80
C GLN A 53 6.01 -9.10 14.16
N SER A 54 5.20 -8.35 14.91
CA SER A 54 4.35 -7.30 14.34
C SER A 54 4.19 -6.11 15.27
N TRP A 55 4.36 -4.90 14.72
CA TRP A 55 4.24 -3.64 15.44
C TRP A 55 3.83 -2.50 14.49
N LEU A 56 3.48 -1.34 15.05
CA LEU A 56 3.12 -0.14 14.29
C LEU A 56 4.17 0.95 14.53
N THR A 57 4.42 1.76 13.50
CA THR A 57 5.24 2.97 13.61
C THR A 57 4.54 4.16 12.97
N ASP A 58 4.93 5.38 13.34
CA ASP A 58 4.61 6.58 12.57
C ASP A 58 5.37 6.62 11.24
N MET A 59 5.05 7.63 10.42
CA MET A 59 5.68 7.78 9.10
C MET A 59 7.19 8.10 9.18
N ASP A 60 7.71 8.46 10.35
CA ASP A 60 9.14 8.71 10.62
C ASP A 60 9.83 7.48 11.25
N GLY A 61 9.11 6.36 11.44
CA GLY A 61 9.63 5.11 11.99
C GLY A 61 9.66 5.04 13.51
N LYS A 62 9.00 5.96 14.23
CA LYS A 62 8.90 5.92 15.69
C LYS A 62 7.73 5.03 16.12
N ASP A 63 7.89 4.36 17.25
CA ASP A 63 6.86 3.52 17.83
C ASP A 63 5.60 4.33 18.21
N VAL A 64 4.43 3.70 18.00
CA VAL A 64 3.10 4.26 18.30
C VAL A 64 2.24 3.31 19.13
N GLU A 65 2.88 2.40 19.86
CA GLU A 65 2.25 1.50 20.84
C GLU A 65 1.41 2.25 21.89
N ASP A 66 1.71 3.53 22.13
CA ASP A 66 0.91 4.39 23.00
C ASP A 66 -0.51 4.63 22.47
N LYS A 67 -0.74 4.50 21.16
CA LYS A 67 -2.02 4.74 20.45
C LYS A 67 -2.63 3.48 19.86
N PHE A 68 -1.81 2.59 19.31
CA PHE A 68 -2.27 1.36 18.68
C PHE A 68 -1.36 0.20 19.03
N ILE A 69 -1.96 -0.92 19.42
CA ILE A 69 -1.23 -2.15 19.73
C ILE A 69 -1.61 -3.27 18.77
N VAL A 70 -0.62 -4.05 18.34
CA VAL A 70 -0.81 -5.25 17.53
C VAL A 70 -0.74 -6.47 18.45
N VAL A 71 -1.76 -7.32 18.42
CA VAL A 71 -1.91 -8.46 19.32
C VAL A 71 -2.15 -9.77 18.55
N PRO A 72 -1.36 -10.81 18.79
CA PRO A 72 -0.13 -10.83 19.60
C PRO A 72 1.04 -10.13 18.87
N PRO A 73 2.03 -9.57 19.60
CA PRO A 73 3.20 -8.92 19.00
C PRO A 73 4.17 -9.92 18.37
N VAL A 74 4.20 -11.15 18.88
CA VAL A 74 4.95 -12.29 18.30
C VAL A 74 4.07 -13.52 18.34
N LEU A 75 4.03 -14.28 17.24
CA LEU A 75 3.35 -15.58 17.21
C LEU A 75 4.06 -16.57 16.30
N ARG A 76 3.87 -17.86 16.55
CA ARG A 76 4.29 -18.94 15.65
C ARG A 76 3.15 -19.27 14.69
N ILE A 77 3.47 -19.43 13.41
CA ILE A 77 2.56 -19.84 12.35
C ILE A 77 3.12 -21.13 11.74
N GLU A 78 2.36 -22.21 11.87
CA GLU A 78 2.78 -23.52 11.35
C GLU A 78 2.81 -23.54 9.82
N SER A 79 3.46 -24.58 9.28
CA SER A 79 3.55 -24.85 7.85
C SER A 79 2.17 -24.85 7.19
N LYS A 80 2.04 -24.13 6.07
CA LYS A 80 0.78 -23.96 5.30
C LYS A 80 -0.41 -23.37 6.07
N ASP A 81 -0.19 -22.83 7.28
CA ASP A 81 -1.25 -22.29 8.13
C ASP A 81 -1.36 -20.75 8.05
N TYR A 82 -2.29 -20.18 8.80
CA TYR A 82 -2.48 -18.74 8.94
C TYR A 82 -2.83 -18.34 10.38
N ALA A 83 -2.61 -17.07 10.67
CA ALA A 83 -3.00 -16.46 11.93
C ALA A 83 -3.61 -15.07 11.72
N MET A 84 -4.27 -14.57 12.76
CA MET A 84 -4.94 -13.27 12.77
C MET A 84 -4.26 -12.33 13.75
N LEU A 85 -3.65 -11.28 13.22
CA LEU A 85 -3.22 -10.12 14.00
C LEU A 85 -4.43 -9.26 14.32
N ARG A 86 -4.54 -8.81 15.57
CA ARG A 86 -5.60 -7.91 16.03
C ARG A 86 -5.00 -6.57 16.39
N ILE A 87 -5.42 -5.52 15.72
CA ILE A 87 -4.97 -4.16 15.99
C ILE A 87 -6.04 -3.49 16.86
N LYS A 88 -5.64 -2.94 18.01
CA LYS A 88 -6.54 -2.26 18.95
C LYS A 88 -6.10 -0.82 19.12
N SER A 89 -7.05 0.10 19.16
CA SER A 89 -6.80 1.48 19.56
C SER A 89 -6.75 1.56 21.09
N LEU A 90 -5.86 2.42 21.59
CA LEU A 90 -5.78 2.82 22.99
C LEU A 90 -6.47 4.17 23.19
N PRO A 91 -6.82 4.55 24.43
CA PRO A 91 -7.54 5.80 24.71
C PRO A 91 -6.86 7.05 24.14
N THR A 92 -5.54 7.09 24.09
CA THR A 92 -4.75 8.20 23.51
C THR A 92 -4.98 8.40 22.00
N ALA A 93 -5.47 7.40 21.27
CA ALA A 93 -5.82 7.54 19.85
C ALA A 93 -6.93 8.58 19.64
N SER A 94 -7.72 8.92 20.67
CA SER A 94 -8.70 10.01 20.61
C SER A 94 -8.07 11.39 20.47
N GLN A 95 -6.77 11.54 20.73
CA GLN A 95 -6.02 12.78 20.58
C GLN A 95 -5.58 13.03 19.12
N LEU A 96 -5.72 12.03 18.25
CA LEU A 96 -5.44 12.19 16.83
C LEU A 96 -6.43 13.16 16.17
N PRO A 97 -6.05 13.82 15.06
CA PRO A 97 -6.97 14.63 14.28
C PRO A 97 -8.26 13.87 13.98
N GLN A 98 -9.38 14.45 14.37
CA GLN A 98 -10.69 13.83 14.17
C GLN A 98 -11.39 14.33 12.90
N ASP A 99 -10.75 15.16 12.08
CA ASP A 99 -11.29 15.73 10.84
C ASP A 99 -10.64 15.15 9.57
N ARG A 100 -9.61 14.30 9.73
CA ARG A 100 -8.78 13.74 8.64
C ARG A 100 -8.11 12.44 9.06
N GLU A 101 -7.68 11.66 8.08
CA GLU A 101 -6.89 10.45 8.35
C GLU A 101 -5.53 10.79 8.99
N THR A 102 -5.01 9.82 9.74
CA THR A 102 -3.61 9.77 10.19
C THR A 102 -2.95 8.52 9.63
N ALA A 103 -1.73 8.65 9.09
CA ALA A 103 -0.99 7.54 8.49
C ALA A 103 0.12 7.01 9.41
N TYR A 104 0.31 5.71 9.35
CA TYR A 104 1.29 4.89 10.09
C TYR A 104 1.79 3.77 9.16
N PHE A 105 2.74 2.97 9.64
CA PHE A 105 3.15 1.72 9.01
C PHE A 105 2.89 0.53 9.92
N LEU A 106 2.30 -0.53 9.39
CA LEU A 106 2.27 -1.85 10.00
C LEU A 106 3.47 -2.64 9.50
N HIS A 107 4.29 -3.09 10.43
CA HIS A 107 5.41 -3.96 10.19
C HIS A 107 5.02 -5.40 10.53
N VAL A 108 5.36 -6.34 9.65
CA VAL A 108 5.27 -7.77 9.92
C VAL A 108 6.58 -8.41 9.47
N ARG A 109 7.43 -8.75 10.44
CA ARG A 109 8.74 -9.37 10.23
C ARG A 109 8.65 -10.86 10.48
N GLU A 110 9.10 -11.66 9.52
CA GLU A 110 9.26 -13.09 9.73
C GLU A 110 10.56 -13.37 10.48
N VAL A 111 10.54 -14.35 11.37
CA VAL A 111 11.70 -14.87 12.06
C VAL A 111 11.76 -16.38 11.76
N PRO A 112 12.74 -16.81 10.93
CA PRO A 112 12.91 -18.22 10.58
C PRO A 112 13.32 -19.07 11.80
N PRO A 113 13.09 -20.40 11.74
CA PRO A 113 13.57 -21.31 12.77
C PRO A 113 15.10 -21.34 12.82
N SER A 114 15.66 -21.67 13.98
CA SER A 114 17.10 -21.85 14.16
C SER A 114 17.60 -23.08 13.40
N GLU A 115 18.88 -23.08 13.03
CA GLU A 115 19.49 -24.17 12.25
C GLU A 115 19.55 -25.51 13.01
N ASP A 116 19.51 -25.46 14.34
CA ASP A 116 19.51 -26.65 15.19
C ASP A 116 18.24 -27.48 15.01
N GLU A 117 17.11 -26.84 14.67
CA GLU A 117 15.80 -27.47 14.42
C GLU A 117 15.60 -27.96 12.97
N LYS A 118 16.57 -27.73 12.07
CA LYS A 118 16.54 -28.29 10.70
C LYS A 118 16.74 -29.80 10.74
N SER A 119 16.00 -30.54 9.90
CA SER A 119 16.11 -32.00 9.80
C SER A 119 17.52 -32.43 9.34
N ALA A 120 17.94 -33.65 9.69
CA ALA A 120 19.29 -34.16 9.39
C ALA A 120 19.63 -34.15 7.88
N ASP A 121 18.61 -34.21 7.01
CA ASP A 121 18.75 -34.16 5.55
C ASP A 121 19.08 -32.74 5.03
N GLU A 122 18.68 -31.67 5.74
CA GLU A 122 19.03 -30.27 5.40
C GLU A 122 20.40 -29.84 5.95
N LYS A 123 20.94 -30.59 6.92
CA LYS A 123 22.26 -30.36 7.51
C LYS A 123 23.41 -30.90 6.64
N ALA A 124 23.11 -31.79 5.70
CA ALA A 124 24.13 -32.44 4.86
C ALA A 124 24.75 -31.50 3.80
N ASP A 125 24.05 -30.45 3.38
CA ASP A 125 24.52 -29.48 2.36
C ASP A 125 25.07 -28.16 2.95
N THR A 126 25.11 -28.01 4.29
CA THR A 126 25.44 -26.76 5.00
C THR A 126 26.79 -26.78 5.72
N ALA A 127 27.75 -27.59 5.25
CA ALA A 127 29.14 -27.54 5.73
C ALA A 127 29.91 -26.25 5.32
N THR A 128 29.25 -25.29 4.69
CA THR A 128 29.76 -23.96 4.34
C THR A 128 28.69 -22.91 4.69
N GLY A 129 29.10 -21.81 5.32
CA GLY A 129 28.23 -20.85 6.02
C GLY A 129 26.90 -20.54 5.34
N SER A 130 25.81 -20.64 6.10
CA SER A 130 24.46 -20.36 5.64
C SER A 130 24.13 -18.86 5.72
N ILE A 131 23.45 -18.35 4.70
CA ILE A 131 22.82 -17.02 4.72
C ILE A 131 21.35 -17.21 5.07
N GLN A 132 20.93 -16.65 6.20
CA GLN A 132 19.53 -16.64 6.62
C GLN A 132 18.91 -15.28 6.28
N ILE A 133 17.88 -15.29 5.43
CA ILE A 133 17.13 -14.10 5.04
C ILE A 133 15.85 -14.05 5.88
N ALA A 134 15.59 -12.90 6.49
CA ALA A 134 14.33 -12.58 7.15
C ALA A 134 13.64 -11.43 6.40
N ILE A 135 12.44 -11.68 5.88
CA ILE A 135 11.65 -10.70 5.15
C ILE A 135 10.76 -9.91 6.12
N GLU A 136 10.71 -8.59 5.92
CA GLU A 136 9.79 -7.70 6.62
C GLU A 136 8.82 -7.07 5.63
N SER A 137 7.53 -7.31 5.83
CA SER A 137 6.45 -6.64 5.12
C SER A 137 6.10 -5.34 5.85
N VAL A 138 6.25 -4.20 5.16
CA VAL A 138 5.87 -2.88 5.68
C VAL A 138 4.73 -2.34 4.83
N ILE A 139 3.53 -2.28 5.39
CA ILE A 139 2.33 -1.78 4.71
C ILE A 139 1.76 -0.54 5.39
N LYS A 140 1.12 0.32 4.60
CA LYS A 140 0.51 1.55 5.13
C LYS A 140 -0.70 1.21 6.00
N PHE A 141 -0.77 1.83 7.16
CA PHE A 141 -1.89 1.76 8.09
C PHE A 141 -2.52 3.15 8.21
N PHE A 142 -3.82 3.27 7.97
CA PHE A 142 -4.55 4.53 8.03
C PHE A 142 -5.57 4.47 9.16
N TYR A 143 -5.42 5.35 10.15
CA TYR A 143 -6.50 5.62 11.09
C TYR A 143 -7.48 6.61 10.44
N ARG A 144 -8.73 6.17 10.28
CA ARG A 144 -9.82 6.97 9.72
C ARG A 144 -10.80 7.34 10.82
N PRO A 145 -10.85 8.60 11.30
CA PRO A 145 -11.76 8.99 12.37
C PRO A 145 -13.23 8.73 12.06
N ALA A 146 -14.04 8.47 13.08
CA ALA A 146 -15.46 8.16 12.94
C ALA A 146 -16.28 9.26 12.24
N SER A 147 -15.81 10.51 12.33
CA SER A 147 -16.41 11.68 11.66
C SER A 147 -16.41 11.54 10.12
N LEU A 148 -15.50 10.72 9.57
CA LEU A 148 -15.36 10.49 8.13
C LEU A 148 -16.25 9.33 7.65
N ASN A 149 -16.84 8.53 8.55
CA ASN A 149 -17.69 7.38 8.21
C ASN A 149 -18.95 7.78 7.41
N LYS A 150 -19.31 9.08 7.41
CA LYS A 150 -20.38 9.65 6.57
C LYS A 150 -20.03 9.65 5.07
N ILE A 151 -18.75 9.60 4.71
CA ILE A 151 -18.28 9.58 3.32
C ILE A 151 -18.27 8.13 2.83
N LYS A 152 -19.37 7.69 2.22
CA LYS A 152 -19.53 6.29 1.79
C LYS A 152 -18.77 5.94 0.50
N ARG A 153 -18.59 6.91 -0.40
CA ARG A 153 -17.89 6.72 -1.68
C ARG A 153 -16.55 7.45 -1.63
N VAL A 154 -15.56 6.84 -0.96
CA VAL A 154 -14.23 7.43 -0.73
C VAL A 154 -13.56 7.79 -2.06
N ASP A 155 -13.53 6.89 -3.03
CA ASP A 155 -12.90 7.14 -4.34
C ASP A 155 -13.53 8.32 -5.09
N LYS A 156 -14.87 8.44 -5.03
CA LYS A 156 -15.58 9.58 -5.61
C LYS A 156 -15.23 10.88 -4.88
N ALA A 157 -15.22 10.86 -3.54
CA ALA A 157 -14.86 12.02 -2.74
C ALA A 157 -13.42 12.49 -2.99
N VAL A 158 -12.48 11.55 -3.12
CA VAL A 158 -11.09 11.81 -3.49
C VAL A 158 -11.02 12.45 -4.87
N ALA A 159 -11.69 11.88 -5.88
CA ALA A 159 -11.70 12.43 -7.23
C ALA A 159 -12.28 13.86 -7.28
N SER A 160 -13.43 14.10 -6.65
CA SER A 160 -14.08 15.42 -6.60
C SER A 160 -13.27 16.47 -5.85
N ALA A 161 -12.51 16.07 -4.82
CA ALA A 161 -11.71 16.98 -4.02
C ALA A 161 -10.29 17.20 -4.60
N THR A 162 -9.83 16.32 -5.50
CA THR A 162 -8.52 16.46 -6.17
C THR A 162 -8.57 17.61 -7.18
N LYS A 163 -7.53 18.45 -7.17
CA LYS A 163 -7.36 19.52 -8.16
C LYS A 163 -5.98 19.47 -8.79
N ILE A 164 -5.91 19.73 -10.08
CA ILE A 164 -4.65 19.96 -10.78
C ILE A 164 -4.62 21.43 -11.21
N LYS A 165 -3.63 22.20 -10.77
CA LYS A 165 -3.45 23.60 -11.18
C LYS A 165 -2.26 23.70 -12.12
N ARG A 166 -2.49 24.14 -13.36
CA ARG A 166 -1.41 24.33 -14.35
C ARG A 166 -0.61 25.59 -14.00
N LYS A 167 0.71 25.47 -13.89
CA LYS A 167 1.63 26.59 -13.61
C LYS A 167 2.70 26.67 -14.70
N GLY A 168 2.62 27.70 -15.54
CA GLY A 168 3.53 27.85 -16.67
C GLY A 168 3.31 26.76 -17.74
N SER A 169 4.35 26.44 -18.50
CA SER A 169 4.29 25.49 -19.62
C SER A 169 4.60 24.04 -19.24
N ASN A 170 5.31 23.81 -18.13
CA ASN A 170 5.85 22.49 -17.77
C ASN A 170 5.74 22.13 -16.28
N LYS A 171 4.82 22.77 -15.55
CA LYS A 171 4.55 22.42 -14.15
C LYS A 171 3.06 22.35 -13.89
N ILE A 172 2.70 21.42 -13.01
CA ILE A 172 1.38 21.34 -12.42
C ILE A 172 1.51 21.27 -10.89
N VAL A 173 0.51 21.77 -10.18
CA VAL A 173 0.34 21.53 -8.75
C VAL A 173 -0.79 20.53 -8.58
N LEU A 174 -0.48 19.36 -8.07
CA LEU A 174 -1.44 18.32 -7.69
C LEU A 174 -1.84 18.53 -6.24
N GLU A 175 -3.12 18.78 -6.00
CA GLU A 175 -3.69 19.10 -4.70
C GLU A 175 -4.67 17.99 -4.27
N ASN A 176 -4.44 17.43 -3.08
CA ASN A 176 -5.38 16.56 -2.40
C ASN A 176 -6.26 17.42 -1.49
N GLY A 177 -7.46 17.78 -1.93
CA GLY A 177 -8.43 18.51 -1.11
C GLY A 177 -9.27 17.63 -0.18
N SER A 178 -9.00 16.32 -0.11
CA SER A 178 -9.79 15.36 0.67
C SER A 178 -9.22 15.15 2.08
N PRO A 179 -10.03 14.65 3.03
CA PRO A 179 -9.56 14.27 4.36
C PRO A 179 -8.79 12.93 4.39
N PHE A 180 -8.50 12.32 3.23
CA PHE A 180 -7.86 11.00 3.11
C PHE A 180 -6.43 11.12 2.59
N TYR A 181 -5.57 10.16 2.91
CA TYR A 181 -4.28 10.00 2.25
C TYR A 181 -4.46 9.35 0.87
N VAL A 182 -3.93 9.99 -0.18
CA VAL A 182 -4.09 9.52 -1.55
C VAL A 182 -2.73 9.18 -2.14
N THR A 183 -2.55 7.92 -2.55
CA THR A 183 -1.33 7.47 -3.25
C THR A 183 -1.59 7.43 -4.75
N TYR A 184 -1.08 8.43 -5.47
CA TYR A 184 -1.12 8.45 -6.93
C TYR A 184 0.04 7.64 -7.48
N THR A 185 -0.24 6.71 -8.39
CA THR A 185 0.72 5.77 -8.98
C THR A 185 1.03 6.07 -10.42
N GLU A 186 0.11 6.73 -11.13
CA GLU A 186 0.28 7.06 -12.53
C GLU A 186 -0.38 8.39 -12.88
N LEU A 187 0.24 9.09 -13.83
CA LEU A 187 -0.27 10.32 -14.43
C LEU A 187 -0.10 10.23 -15.95
N LEU A 188 -1.21 10.30 -16.69
CA LEU A 188 -1.22 10.46 -18.14
C LEU A 188 -1.51 11.92 -18.51
N VAL A 189 -0.81 12.40 -19.53
CA VAL A 189 -0.94 13.74 -20.10
C VAL A 189 -1.64 13.61 -21.45
N GLY A 190 -2.75 14.33 -21.62
CA GLY A 190 -3.52 14.32 -22.85
C GLY A 190 -4.32 13.02 -23.01
N LYS A 191 -4.21 12.37 -24.18
CA LYS A 191 -5.02 11.19 -24.51
C LYS A 191 -4.43 9.85 -24.06
N SER A 192 -3.13 9.74 -23.76
CA SER A 192 -2.50 8.50 -23.25
C SER A 192 -0.98 8.62 -22.95
N SER A 193 -0.35 9.79 -23.04
CA SER A 193 1.10 9.88 -22.85
C SER A 193 1.45 9.82 -21.38
N LYS A 194 2.11 8.74 -20.93
CA LYS A 194 2.65 8.67 -19.56
C LYS A 194 3.58 9.85 -19.30
N ALA A 195 3.38 10.54 -18.19
CA ALA A 195 4.29 11.58 -17.75
C ALA A 195 5.66 10.96 -17.45
N ALA A 196 6.66 11.25 -18.29
CA ALA A 196 7.94 10.54 -18.31
C ALA A 196 8.70 10.56 -16.97
N GLU A 197 8.57 11.63 -16.19
CA GLU A 197 9.27 11.80 -14.89
C GLU A 197 8.33 11.60 -13.68
N PHE A 198 7.12 11.07 -13.88
CA PHE A 198 6.19 10.88 -12.76
C PHE A 198 6.65 9.75 -11.85
N LYS A 199 6.82 10.06 -10.57
CA LYS A 199 7.08 9.08 -9.51
C LYS A 199 5.83 8.97 -8.64
N PRO A 200 5.46 7.75 -8.19
CA PRO A 200 4.38 7.57 -7.26
C PRO A 200 4.54 8.47 -6.04
N VAL A 201 3.46 9.14 -5.65
CA VAL A 201 3.46 10.11 -4.56
C VAL A 201 2.23 9.91 -3.69
N MET A 202 2.44 9.92 -2.37
CA MET A 202 1.36 9.93 -1.41
C MET A 202 1.16 11.36 -0.88
N LEU A 203 -0.02 11.91 -1.08
CA LEU A 203 -0.40 13.21 -0.53
C LEU A 203 -1.20 13.01 0.76
N ALA A 204 -0.75 13.69 1.81
CA ALA A 204 -1.50 13.79 3.06
C ALA A 204 -2.78 14.62 2.85
N PRO A 205 -3.77 14.49 3.75
CA PRO A 205 -4.99 15.28 3.69
C PRO A 205 -4.71 16.78 3.57
N PHE A 206 -5.37 17.44 2.63
CA PHE A 206 -5.29 18.90 2.40
C PHE A 206 -3.89 19.42 2.04
N THR A 207 -3.05 18.58 1.45
CA THR A 207 -1.71 18.96 0.98
C THR A 207 -1.62 18.99 -0.54
N SER A 208 -0.51 19.53 -1.06
CA SER A 208 -0.24 19.57 -2.49
C SER A 208 1.22 19.32 -2.79
N THR A 209 1.51 18.88 -4.01
CA THR A 209 2.87 18.75 -4.53
C THR A 209 2.98 19.39 -5.91
N THR A 210 4.17 19.86 -6.26
CA THR A 210 4.45 20.39 -7.60
C THR A 210 5.15 19.33 -8.43
N LEU A 211 4.63 19.05 -9.61
CA LEU A 211 5.17 18.07 -10.55
C LEU A 211 5.63 18.77 -11.83
N LYS A 212 6.76 18.32 -12.37
CA LYS A 212 7.27 18.77 -13.66
C LYS A 212 6.60 17.94 -14.76
N VAL A 213 5.53 18.49 -15.34
CA VAL A 213 4.66 17.82 -16.30
C VAL A 213 4.22 18.85 -17.32
N GLU A 214 4.22 18.48 -18.60
CA GLU A 214 3.77 19.35 -19.68
C GLU A 214 2.32 19.81 -19.49
N LYS A 215 2.05 21.05 -19.91
CA LYS A 215 0.71 21.61 -19.91
C LYS A 215 -0.18 20.83 -20.89
N SER A 216 -1.32 20.38 -20.41
CA SER A 216 -2.38 19.73 -21.20
C SER A 216 -3.75 20.27 -20.78
N ASP A 217 -4.76 20.05 -21.60
CA ASP A 217 -6.16 20.32 -21.26
C ASP A 217 -6.85 19.13 -20.57
N ARG A 218 -6.21 17.96 -20.61
CA ARG A 218 -6.65 16.71 -20.00
C ARG A 218 -5.50 16.01 -19.28
N TYR A 219 -5.79 15.49 -18.10
CA TYR A 219 -4.92 14.59 -17.35
C TYR A 219 -5.72 13.38 -16.89
N GLU A 220 -5.07 12.22 -16.78
CA GLU A 220 -5.64 11.05 -16.11
C GLU A 220 -4.75 10.71 -14.93
N LEU A 221 -5.35 10.58 -13.75
CA LEU A 221 -4.65 10.23 -12.53
C LEU A 221 -5.17 8.90 -12.02
N SER A 222 -4.23 7.99 -11.76
CA SER A 222 -4.50 6.70 -11.14
C SER A 222 -4.04 6.74 -9.69
N HIS A 223 -4.91 6.34 -8.77
CA HIS A 223 -4.59 6.19 -7.34
C HIS A 223 -4.93 4.78 -6.84
N ILE A 224 -4.28 4.37 -5.74
CA ILE A 224 -4.63 3.12 -5.06
C ILE A 224 -5.74 3.40 -4.04
N ASN A 225 -6.85 2.67 -4.14
CA ASN A 225 -7.96 2.77 -3.19
C ASN A 225 -7.74 1.93 -1.92
N ASP A 226 -8.73 1.90 -1.03
CA ASP A 226 -8.67 1.19 0.27
C ASP A 226 -8.48 -0.32 0.12
N TYR A 227 -8.95 -0.90 -0.99
CA TYR A 227 -8.86 -2.34 -1.29
C TYR A 227 -7.58 -2.71 -2.04
N GLY A 228 -6.69 -1.75 -2.29
CA GLY A 228 -5.46 -1.98 -3.05
C GLY A 228 -5.66 -1.99 -4.57
N ALA A 229 -6.86 -1.68 -5.07
CA ALA A 229 -7.11 -1.58 -6.50
C ALA A 229 -6.70 -0.20 -7.05
N THR A 230 -6.26 -0.18 -8.31
CA THR A 230 -5.99 1.07 -9.02
C THR A 230 -7.28 1.65 -9.57
N VAL A 231 -7.58 2.89 -9.22
CA VAL A 231 -8.74 3.64 -9.70
C VAL A 231 -8.23 4.84 -10.50
N THR A 232 -8.73 5.01 -11.72
CA THR A 232 -8.31 6.08 -12.63
C THR A 232 -9.44 7.09 -12.82
N ASN A 233 -9.11 8.38 -12.70
CA ASN A 233 -10.05 9.47 -12.94
C ASN A 233 -9.49 10.44 -13.99
N THR A 234 -10.37 10.97 -14.83
CA THR A 234 -10.02 11.97 -15.84
C THR A 234 -10.31 13.38 -15.33
N PHE A 235 -9.32 14.27 -15.45
CA PHE A 235 -9.38 15.67 -15.07
C PHE A 235 -9.33 16.57 -16.31
N TYR A 236 -10.26 17.51 -16.40
CA TYR A 236 -10.34 18.48 -17.50
C TYR A 236 -10.08 19.89 -16.99
N CYS A 237 -9.26 20.64 -17.71
CA CYS A 237 -8.81 21.96 -17.29
C CYS A 237 -9.67 23.08 -17.87
N ASN A 238 -10.06 24.03 -17.01
CA ASN A 238 -10.79 25.22 -17.41
C ASN A 238 -9.87 26.39 -17.83
N SER A 239 -10.47 27.51 -18.22
CA SER A 239 -9.78 28.75 -18.62
C SER A 239 -8.95 29.37 -17.48
N GLN A 240 -9.28 29.08 -16.23
CA GLN A 240 -8.54 29.52 -15.03
C GLN A 240 -7.35 28.59 -14.69
N ASN A 241 -6.98 27.67 -15.59
CA ASN A 241 -5.90 26.69 -15.40
C ASN A 241 -6.12 25.70 -14.23
N ILE A 242 -7.37 25.51 -13.81
CA ILE A 242 -7.75 24.53 -12.79
C ILE A 242 -8.40 23.34 -13.49
N CYS A 243 -7.93 22.13 -13.18
CA CYS A 243 -8.48 20.89 -13.68
C CYS A 243 -9.15 20.12 -12.55
N THR A 244 -10.38 19.66 -12.82
CA THR A 244 -11.22 18.92 -11.88
C THR A 244 -11.71 17.64 -12.53
N ALA A 245 -12.02 16.63 -11.73
CA ALA A 245 -12.61 15.40 -12.23
C ALA A 245 -13.98 15.68 -12.84
N LYS A 246 -14.31 15.05 -13.98
CA LYS A 246 -15.69 15.06 -14.48
C LYS A 246 -16.46 13.95 -13.76
N ASP A 247 -17.63 14.27 -13.21
CA ASP A 247 -18.54 13.26 -12.67
C ASP A 247 -19.02 12.35 -13.81
N GLU A 248 -18.78 11.03 -13.72
CA GLU A 248 -19.31 10.03 -14.65
C GLU A 248 -20.85 9.83 -14.54
N SER A 249 -21.58 10.72 -13.86
CA SER A 249 -23.03 10.64 -13.72
C SER A 249 -23.83 11.30 -14.86
N GLU A 250 -23.21 11.54 -16.02
CA GLU A 250 -23.89 11.98 -17.25
C GLU A 250 -23.92 10.90 -18.35
N GLY A 251 -23.87 9.64 -17.98
CA GLY A 251 -23.97 8.55 -18.94
C GLY A 251 -24.35 7.25 -18.25
N TYR A 252 -25.65 7.10 -17.96
CA TYR A 252 -26.51 5.93 -18.20
C TYR A 252 -27.89 6.21 -17.60
#